data_AF-A0A967I2J1-F1
#
_entry.id   AF-A0A967I2J1-F1
#
_cell.length_a   1.000
_cell.length_b   1.000
_cell.length_c   1.000
_cell.angle_alpha   90.00
_cell.angle_beta   90.00
_cell.angle_gamma   90.00
#
_symmetry.space_group_name_H-M   'P 1'
#
loop_
_entity.id
_entity.type
_entity.pdbx_description
1 polymer ?
#
loop_
_entity_poly.entity_id
_entity_poly.type
_entity_poly.pdbx_seq_one_letter_code
_entity_poly.pdbx_strand_id
1 'polypeptide(L)'
;MLHNHKMGIAGIAVIVTLLIVTLFSVKALAQNDNTAPSKLLVAVVDAPPFYIKTPDGRWEGLSIELWQAIAQELNVEFELREHNFENVHDAIKRGDVDIILAIAGTEQREIIMDLSHPFLRSGSAIAVTAEASEHSWLRFAGRLFALNFLPVIGLLLLLALIAGTIVWLFEARRNPKMFGGGTVRGVGHGIWWAIVTLTTVGYGDKAPKTLGGRMVALIWMFASSDSGVRFRV
;
A
#
# COMPACT_ATOMS: atom_id res chain seq x y z
N MET A 1 -63.92 -20.65 47.95
CA MET A 1 -62.83 -19.71 47.63
C MET A 1 -61.49 -20.46 47.64
N LEU A 2 -61.20 -21.36 46.69
CA LEU A 2 -59.97 -22.19 46.70
C LEU A 2 -59.68 -22.84 45.31
N HIS A 3 -59.87 -22.12 44.19
CA HIS A 3 -59.62 -22.70 42.84
C HIS A 3 -58.59 -21.95 41.96
N ASN A 4 -58.08 -20.78 42.37
CA ASN A 4 -57.19 -19.97 41.50
C ASN A 4 -55.68 -20.11 41.72
N HIS A 5 -55.20 -20.84 42.73
CA HIS A 5 -53.75 -20.96 42.99
C HIS A 5 -53.05 -22.08 42.21
N LYS A 6 -53.77 -23.07 41.66
CA LYS A 6 -53.14 -24.21 40.96
C LYS A 6 -52.68 -23.86 39.53
N MET A 7 -53.35 -22.91 38.87
CA MET A 7 -53.02 -22.49 37.50
C MET A 7 -51.74 -21.65 37.42
N GLY A 8 -51.42 -20.85 38.45
CA GLY A 8 -50.20 -20.04 38.48
C GLY A 8 -48.94 -20.87 38.69
N ILE A 9 -49.00 -21.92 39.52
CA ILE A 9 -47.85 -22.79 39.81
C ILE A 9 -47.52 -23.66 38.58
N ALA A 10 -48.54 -24.14 37.86
CA ALA A 10 -48.34 -24.90 36.62
C ALA A 10 -47.67 -24.07 35.52
N GLY A 11 -48.08 -22.81 35.35
CA GLY A 11 -47.46 -21.89 34.39
C GLY A 11 -45.99 -21.57 34.71
N ILE A 12 -45.68 -21.35 35.99
CA ILE A 12 -44.30 -21.12 36.45
C ILE A 12 -43.45 -22.38 36.26
N ALA A 13 -43.98 -23.58 36.56
CA ALA A 13 -43.27 -24.83 36.34
C ALA A 13 -42.93 -25.04 34.85
N VAL A 14 -43.86 -24.77 33.94
CA VAL A 14 -43.61 -24.89 32.49
C VAL A 14 -42.54 -23.91 32.03
N ILE A 15 -42.58 -22.65 32.50
CA ILE A 15 -41.56 -21.65 32.14
C ILE A 15 -40.19 -22.02 32.70
N VAL A 16 -40.12 -22.50 33.95
CA VAL A 16 -38.87 -22.97 34.56
C VAL A 16 -38.32 -24.19 33.83
N THR A 17 -39.18 -25.14 33.44
CA THR A 17 -38.76 -26.30 32.62
C THR A 17 -38.29 -25.86 31.25
N LEU A 18 -38.96 -24.91 30.59
CA LEU A 18 -38.53 -24.38 29.29
C LEU A 18 -37.18 -23.66 29.40
N LEU A 19 -36.98 -22.87 30.48
CA LEU A 19 -35.74 -22.16 30.75
C LEU A 19 -34.58 -23.12 31.05
N ILE A 20 -34.84 -24.19 31.80
CA ILE A 20 -33.87 -25.25 32.09
C ILE A 20 -33.51 -25.99 30.79
N VAL A 21 -34.47 -26.33 29.94
CA VAL A 21 -34.19 -26.97 28.64
C VAL A 21 -33.34 -26.07 27.75
N THR A 22 -33.63 -24.77 27.69
CA THR A 22 -32.78 -23.82 26.94
C THR A 22 -31.38 -23.67 27.53
N LEU A 23 -31.22 -23.72 28.86
CA LEU A 23 -29.92 -23.65 29.53
C LEU A 23 -29.09 -24.93 29.34
N PHE A 24 -29.73 -26.09 29.20
CA PHE A 24 -29.05 -27.37 28.93
C PHE A 24 -28.74 -27.57 27.44
N SER A 25 -29.56 -27.08 26.51
CA SER A 25 -29.28 -27.18 25.06
C SER A 25 -28.07 -26.35 24.61
N VAL A 26 -27.77 -25.23 25.27
CA VAL A 26 -26.60 -24.38 24.93
C VAL A 26 -25.28 -25.09 25.24
N LYS A 27 -25.26 -26.06 26.18
CA LYS A 27 -24.05 -26.85 26.48
C LYS A 27 -23.85 -28.06 25.57
N ALA A 28 -24.84 -28.44 24.77
CA ALA A 28 -24.80 -29.64 23.93
C ALA A 28 -24.22 -29.40 22.52
N LEU A 29 -23.86 -28.16 22.19
CA LEU A 29 -23.19 -27.77 20.93
C LEU A 29 -21.77 -27.22 21.15
N ALA A 30 -21.17 -27.46 22.31
CA ALA A 30 -19.72 -27.38 22.45
C ALA A 30 -19.14 -28.63 21.79
N GLN A 31 -18.60 -28.46 20.58
CA GLN A 31 -17.87 -29.48 19.83
C GLN A 31 -16.97 -30.30 20.76
N ASN A 32 -17.25 -31.59 20.79
CA ASN A 32 -16.35 -32.61 21.30
C ASN A 32 -15.26 -32.86 20.24
N ASP A 33 -14.46 -31.84 19.92
CA ASP A 33 -13.23 -31.99 19.14
C ASP A 33 -12.06 -32.18 20.11
N ASN A 34 -12.11 -33.29 20.85
CA ASN A 34 -10.95 -33.87 21.52
C ASN A 34 -10.07 -34.62 20.50
N THR A 35 -9.85 -34.02 19.34
CA THR A 35 -8.74 -34.38 18.47
C THR A 35 -7.58 -33.56 18.99
N ALA A 36 -6.54 -34.20 19.53
CA ALA A 36 -5.27 -33.52 19.78
C ALA A 36 -4.94 -32.66 18.54
N PRO A 37 -4.50 -31.40 18.69
CA PRO A 37 -4.24 -30.53 17.54
C PRO A 37 -3.32 -31.30 16.59
N SER A 38 -3.87 -31.69 15.44
CA SER A 38 -3.10 -32.41 14.43
C SER A 38 -1.99 -31.48 14.00
N LYS A 39 -0.74 -31.93 14.13
CA LYS A 39 0.44 -31.16 13.69
C LYS A 39 0.20 -30.66 12.27
N LEU A 40 0.30 -29.35 12.08
CA LEU A 40 0.12 -28.74 10.77
C LEU A 40 1.26 -29.16 9.85
N LEU A 41 0.92 -29.63 8.66
CA LEU A 41 1.87 -30.07 7.66
C LEU A 41 2.22 -28.88 6.76
N VAL A 42 3.46 -28.40 6.84
CA VAL A 42 3.90 -27.18 6.16
C VAL A 42 4.89 -27.54 5.07
N ALA A 43 4.56 -27.20 3.83
CA ALA A 43 5.42 -27.46 2.69
C ALA A 43 6.64 -26.54 2.70
N VAL A 44 7.81 -27.11 2.42
CA VAL A 44 9.06 -26.39 2.18
C VAL A 44 9.67 -26.83 0.86
N VAL A 45 10.22 -25.87 0.13
CA VAL A 45 10.80 -26.07 -1.20
C VAL A 45 12.11 -25.30 -1.25
N ASP A 46 13.18 -25.85 -1.81
CA ASP A 46 14.46 -25.12 -1.91
C ASP A 46 14.34 -23.91 -2.86
N ALA A 47 14.26 -22.71 -2.28
CA ALA A 47 14.00 -21.47 -3.00
C ALA A 47 14.54 -20.26 -2.21
N PRO A 48 15.86 -19.98 -2.29
CA PRO A 48 16.45 -18.82 -1.65
C PRO A 48 15.86 -17.49 -2.18
N PRO A 49 15.71 -16.45 -1.35
CA PRO A 49 16.05 -16.37 0.09
C PRO A 49 14.91 -16.81 1.03
N PHE A 50 13.82 -17.36 0.50
CA PHE A 50 12.61 -17.68 1.25
C PHE A 50 12.73 -18.98 2.04
N TYR A 51 13.36 -19.96 1.41
CA TYR A 51 13.61 -21.28 1.95
C TYR A 51 15.04 -21.66 1.58
N ILE A 52 15.82 -22.00 2.59
CA ILE A 52 17.22 -22.35 2.44
C ILE A 52 17.43 -23.65 3.22
N LYS A 53 17.84 -24.70 2.51
CA LYS A 53 18.23 -25.96 3.13
C LYS A 53 19.67 -25.86 3.58
N THR A 54 19.92 -25.92 4.88
CA THR A 54 21.28 -25.91 5.41
C THR A 54 21.97 -27.26 5.18
N PRO A 55 23.32 -27.31 5.18
CA PRO A 55 24.06 -28.58 5.05
C PRO A 55 23.69 -29.61 6.12
N ASP A 56 23.26 -29.15 7.31
CA ASP A 56 22.83 -29.99 8.43
C ASP A 56 21.40 -30.55 8.24
N GLY A 57 20.73 -30.24 7.13
CA GLY A 57 19.38 -30.70 6.81
C GLY A 57 18.25 -29.89 7.47
N ARG A 58 18.56 -28.77 8.10
CA ARG A 58 17.53 -27.85 8.64
C ARG A 58 17.04 -26.89 7.58
N TRP A 59 15.86 -26.33 7.80
CA TRP A 59 15.28 -25.30 6.96
C TRP A 59 15.39 -23.94 7.65
N GLU A 60 15.88 -22.96 6.92
CA GLU A 60 16.04 -21.57 7.33
C GLU A 60 15.54 -20.64 6.20
N GLY A 61 15.52 -19.32 6.44
CA GLY A 61 15.10 -18.33 5.45
C GLY A 61 13.83 -17.57 5.85
N LEU A 62 13.50 -16.55 5.05
CA LEU A 62 12.49 -15.55 5.41
C LEU A 62 11.12 -16.16 5.71
N SER A 63 10.71 -17.17 4.94
CA SER A 63 9.38 -17.79 5.11
C SER A 63 9.34 -18.71 6.33
N ILE A 64 10.45 -19.40 6.61
CA ILE A 64 10.57 -20.30 7.76
C ILE A 64 10.53 -19.48 9.06
N GLU A 65 11.31 -18.41 9.14
CA GLU A 65 11.33 -17.51 10.29
C GLU A 65 9.95 -16.87 10.53
N LEU A 66 9.31 -16.38 9.47
CA LEU A 66 7.96 -15.82 9.55
C LEU A 66 6.95 -16.87 10.06
N TRP A 67 6.98 -18.09 9.53
CA TRP A 67 6.07 -19.14 9.95
C TRP A 67 6.31 -19.57 11.40
N GLN A 68 7.56 -19.69 11.84
CA GLN A 68 7.88 -20.00 13.24
C GLN A 68 7.30 -18.96 14.20
N ALA A 69 7.41 -17.67 13.87
CA ALA A 69 6.81 -16.61 14.66
C ALA A 69 5.28 -16.72 14.72
N ILE A 70 4.63 -16.99 13.58
CA ILE A 70 3.17 -17.19 13.50
C ILE A 70 2.74 -18.43 14.31
N ALA A 71 3.44 -19.55 14.16
CA ALA A 71 3.13 -20.79 14.85
C ALA A 71 3.26 -20.65 16.38
N GLN A 72 4.25 -19.87 16.84
CA GLN A 72 4.43 -19.53 18.24
C GLN A 72 3.29 -18.64 18.77
N GLU A 73 2.84 -17.65 18.00
CA GLU A 73 1.73 -16.77 18.36
C GLU A 73 0.40 -17.53 18.42
N LEU A 74 0.17 -18.45 17.48
CA LEU A 74 -1.03 -19.29 17.42
C LEU A 74 -0.98 -20.50 18.35
N ASN A 75 0.17 -20.78 18.98
CA ASN A 75 0.41 -21.95 19.81
C ASN A 75 0.06 -23.28 19.09
N VAL A 76 0.51 -23.42 17.84
CA VAL A 76 0.29 -24.61 17.00
C VAL A 76 1.57 -25.39 16.80
N GLU A 77 1.46 -26.72 16.84
CA GLU A 77 2.55 -27.61 16.43
C GLU A 77 2.53 -27.81 14.92
N PHE A 78 3.71 -27.93 14.31
CA PHE A 78 3.84 -28.16 12.87
C PHE A 78 5.00 -29.09 12.53
N GLU A 79 4.96 -29.64 11.32
CA GLU A 79 6.00 -30.47 10.71
C GLU A 79 6.33 -29.90 9.32
N LEU A 80 7.62 -29.69 9.04
CA LEU A 80 8.07 -29.26 7.73
C LEU A 80 8.22 -30.47 6.80
N ARG A 81 7.54 -30.44 5.65
CA ARG A 81 7.63 -31.49 4.62
C ARG A 81 8.23 -30.95 3.34
N GLU A 82 9.32 -31.56 2.93
CA GLU A 82 10.02 -31.20 1.72
C GLU A 82 9.24 -31.61 0.47
N HIS A 83 9.07 -30.67 -0.45
CA HIS A 83 8.39 -30.84 -1.74
C HIS A 83 9.18 -30.16 -2.86
N ASN A 84 8.80 -30.45 -4.11
CA ASN A 84 9.34 -29.78 -5.28
C ASN A 84 8.43 -28.59 -5.65
N PHE A 85 9.03 -27.49 -6.11
CA PHE A 85 8.32 -26.30 -6.55
C PHE A 85 7.22 -26.59 -7.57
N GLU A 86 7.48 -27.51 -8.52
CA GLU A 86 6.55 -27.82 -9.60
C GLU A 86 5.27 -28.51 -9.12
N ASN A 87 5.34 -29.29 -8.03
CA ASN A 87 4.26 -30.18 -7.60
C ASN A 87 3.70 -29.85 -6.20
N VAL A 88 4.21 -28.82 -5.53
CA VAL A 88 3.75 -28.40 -4.20
C VAL A 88 2.25 -28.04 -4.19
N HIS A 89 1.73 -27.48 -5.29
CA HIS A 89 0.31 -27.16 -5.42
C HIS A 89 -0.60 -28.38 -5.54
N ASP A 90 -0.07 -29.54 -5.94
CA ASP A 90 -0.87 -30.76 -5.97
C ASP A 90 -0.84 -31.46 -4.60
N ALA A 91 0.20 -31.21 -3.79
CA ALA A 91 0.26 -31.69 -2.41
C ALA A 91 -0.88 -31.10 -1.56
N ILE A 92 -1.20 -29.81 -1.73
CA ILE A 92 -2.33 -29.20 -1.01
C ILE A 92 -3.69 -29.74 -1.49
N LYS A 93 -3.84 -30.04 -2.79
CA LYS A 93 -5.07 -30.66 -3.32
C LYS A 93 -5.31 -32.08 -2.78
N ARG A 94 -4.24 -32.83 -2.56
CA ARG A 94 -4.31 -34.21 -2.04
C ARG A 94 -4.43 -34.27 -0.51
N GLY A 95 -4.22 -33.16 0.18
CA GLY A 95 -4.14 -33.13 1.64
C GLY A 95 -2.82 -33.69 2.20
N ASP A 96 -1.76 -33.71 1.39
CA ASP A 96 -0.42 -34.13 1.84
C ASP A 96 0.24 -33.06 2.73
N VAL A 97 -0.19 -31.80 2.56
CA VAL A 97 0.22 -30.60 3.30
C VAL A 97 -0.99 -29.69 3.54
N ASP A 98 -0.98 -28.97 4.65
CA ASP A 98 -2.02 -28.01 5.03
C ASP A 98 -1.66 -26.58 4.60
N ILE A 99 -0.37 -26.25 4.54
CA ILE A 99 0.12 -24.87 4.38
C ILE A 99 1.29 -24.82 3.39
N ILE A 100 1.26 -23.84 2.49
CA ILE A 100 2.38 -23.48 1.60
C ILE A 100 2.73 -22.02 1.85
N LEU A 101 3.99 -21.72 2.15
CA LEU A 101 4.45 -20.35 2.41
C LEU A 101 5.03 -19.73 1.12
N ALA A 102 5.08 -18.40 1.05
CA ALA A 102 5.76 -17.65 -0.02
C ALA A 102 5.42 -18.08 -1.46
N ILE A 103 4.13 -18.29 -1.73
CA ILE A 103 3.61 -18.59 -3.05
C ILE A 103 3.15 -17.29 -3.74
N ALA A 104 3.38 -17.18 -5.05
CA ALA A 104 2.82 -16.05 -5.79
C ALA A 104 1.28 -16.20 -5.87
N GLY A 105 0.57 -15.19 -5.40
CA GLY A 105 -0.89 -15.11 -5.54
C GLY A 105 -1.27 -14.89 -7.00
N THR A 106 -1.96 -15.85 -7.60
CA THR A 106 -2.52 -15.76 -8.95
C THR A 106 -3.98 -16.16 -8.90
N GLU A 107 -4.82 -15.64 -9.81
CA GLU A 107 -6.24 -16.01 -9.89
C GLU A 107 -6.43 -17.53 -10.02
N GLN A 108 -5.56 -18.19 -10.79
CA GLN A 108 -5.59 -19.65 -10.96
C GLN A 108 -5.36 -20.42 -9.65
N ARG A 109 -4.57 -19.87 -8.72
CA ARG A 109 -4.30 -20.51 -7.41
C ARG A 109 -5.42 -20.23 -6.41
N GLU A 110 -6.03 -19.05 -6.44
CA GLU A 110 -7.14 -18.68 -5.56
C GLU A 110 -8.39 -19.58 -5.75
N ILE A 111 -8.56 -20.17 -6.94
CA ILE A 111 -9.62 -21.17 -7.21
C ILE A 111 -9.34 -22.50 -6.49
N ILE A 112 -8.07 -22.81 -6.22
CA ILE A 112 -7.62 -24.14 -5.76
C ILE A 112 -7.28 -24.14 -4.27
N MET A 113 -6.89 -22.98 -3.71
CA MET A 113 -6.50 -22.82 -2.31
C MET A 113 -6.85 -21.42 -1.82
N ASP A 114 -7.17 -21.31 -0.54
CA ASP A 114 -7.36 -20.03 0.11
C ASP A 114 -6.01 -19.32 0.28
N LEU A 115 -5.95 -18.05 -0.15
CA LEU A 115 -4.76 -17.22 -0.05
C LEU A 115 -4.91 -16.21 1.08
N SER A 116 -3.87 -16.05 1.89
CA SER A 116 -3.80 -14.99 2.88
C SER A 116 -3.48 -13.64 2.24
N HIS A 117 -3.50 -12.58 3.06
CA HIS A 117 -3.01 -11.28 2.60
C HIS A 117 -1.51 -11.35 2.28
N PRO A 118 -1.07 -10.71 1.18
CA PRO A 118 0.32 -10.75 0.77
C PRO A 118 1.21 -10.04 1.81
N PHE A 119 2.17 -10.77 2.37
CA PHE A 119 3.19 -10.20 3.25
C PHE A 119 4.37 -9.60 2.47
N LEU A 120 4.53 -9.98 1.19
CA LEU A 120 5.55 -9.46 0.29
C LEU A 120 4.91 -9.03 -1.03
N ARG A 121 5.33 -7.85 -1.53
CA ARG A 121 5.02 -7.40 -2.89
C ARG A 121 6.33 -7.29 -3.67
N SER A 122 6.55 -8.21 -4.59
CA SER A 122 7.67 -8.13 -5.52
C SER A 122 7.24 -7.47 -6.83
N GLY A 123 8.16 -6.71 -7.43
CA GLY A 123 8.03 -6.22 -8.81
C GLY A 123 8.91 -7.02 -9.75
N SER A 124 8.65 -6.93 -11.05
CA SER A 124 9.53 -7.50 -12.07
C SER A 124 10.73 -6.57 -12.33
N ALA A 125 11.92 -7.15 -12.39
CA ALA A 125 13.16 -6.44 -12.73
C ALA A 125 14.00 -7.26 -13.71
N ILE A 126 14.78 -6.59 -14.55
CA ILE A 126 15.75 -7.22 -15.45
C ILE A 126 17.12 -7.07 -14.82
N ALA A 127 17.76 -8.19 -14.49
CA ALA A 127 19.16 -8.18 -14.06
C ALA A 127 20.05 -7.92 -15.28
N VAL A 128 20.85 -6.86 -15.20
CA VAL A 128 21.89 -6.55 -16.18
C VAL A 128 23.25 -6.61 -15.51
N THR A 129 24.29 -6.99 -16.26
CA THR A 129 25.66 -6.90 -15.76
C THR A 129 25.97 -5.47 -15.36
N ALA A 130 26.50 -5.27 -14.15
CA ALA A 130 26.98 -3.97 -13.73
C ALA A 130 28.20 -3.60 -14.58
N GLU A 131 28.00 -2.82 -15.65
CA GLU A 131 29.12 -2.21 -16.37
C GLU A 131 29.79 -1.18 -15.44
N ALA A 132 31.06 -1.41 -15.13
CA ALA A 132 31.92 -0.45 -14.42
C ALA A 132 32.12 0.79 -15.31
N SER A 133 31.20 1.74 -15.23
CA SER A 133 31.26 2.99 -15.99
C SER A 133 32.06 4.04 -15.22
N GLU A 134 33.39 4.02 -15.37
CA GLU A 134 34.29 5.00 -14.72
C GLU A 134 34.07 6.46 -15.16
N HIS A 135 33.23 6.72 -16.18
CA HIS A 135 32.85 8.07 -16.62
C HIS A 135 31.33 8.28 -16.69
N SER A 136 30.65 7.99 -15.57
CA SER A 136 29.20 8.07 -15.42
C SER A 136 28.63 9.50 -15.41
N TRP A 137 29.36 10.51 -14.93
CA TRP A 137 28.81 11.87 -14.74
C TRP A 137 28.56 12.64 -16.05
N LEU A 138 29.43 12.52 -17.05
CA LEU A 138 29.26 13.20 -18.34
C LEU A 138 28.09 12.63 -19.16
N ARG A 139 27.91 11.31 -19.15
CA ARG A 139 26.78 10.66 -19.82
C ARG A 139 25.47 10.93 -19.07
N PHE A 140 25.51 10.97 -17.74
CA PHE A 140 24.37 11.37 -16.92
C PHE A 140 23.96 12.83 -17.17
N ALA A 141 24.92 13.77 -17.18
CA ALA A 141 24.68 15.16 -17.56
C ALA A 141 24.13 15.26 -18.99
N GLY A 142 24.69 14.51 -19.95
CA GLY A 142 24.17 14.43 -21.31
C GLY A 142 22.74 13.89 -21.41
N ARG A 143 22.32 13.02 -20.49
CA ARG A 143 20.92 12.54 -20.38
C ARG A 143 19.98 13.60 -19.78
N LEU A 144 20.44 14.39 -18.81
CA LEU A 144 19.68 15.53 -18.29
C LEU A 144 19.47 16.62 -19.35
N PHE A 145 20.45 16.81 -20.24
CA PHE A 145 20.36 17.69 -21.41
C PHE A 145 19.91 16.96 -22.68
N ALA A 146 19.38 15.73 -22.58
CA ALA A 146 18.83 15.05 -23.74
C ALA A 146 17.71 15.92 -24.32
N LEU A 147 17.73 16.13 -25.64
CA LEU A 147 16.77 16.98 -26.36
C LEU A 147 15.30 16.64 -26.09
N ASN A 148 15.02 15.46 -25.54
CA ASN A 148 13.67 15.02 -25.16
C ASN A 148 13.14 15.71 -23.89
N PHE A 149 14.00 16.17 -22.97
CA PHE A 149 13.58 16.88 -21.76
C PHE A 149 13.46 18.39 -21.95
N LEU A 150 14.14 18.93 -22.97
CA LEU A 150 14.14 20.36 -23.28
C LEU A 150 12.74 20.92 -23.60
N PRO A 151 11.85 20.22 -24.35
CA PRO A 151 10.48 20.66 -24.59
C PRO A 151 9.65 20.79 -23.31
N VAL A 152 9.83 19.87 -22.34
CA VAL A 152 9.10 19.89 -21.07
C VAL A 152 9.52 21.09 -20.23
N ILE A 153 10.83 21.31 -20.11
CA ILE A 153 11.38 22.50 -19.41
C ILE A 153 10.92 23.78 -20.12
N GLY A 154 10.97 23.81 -21.46
CA GLY A 154 10.51 24.93 -22.26
C GLY A 154 9.03 25.23 -22.05
N LEU A 155 8.17 24.22 -22.02
CA LEU A 155 6.74 24.36 -21.75
C LEU A 155 6.49 24.93 -20.34
N LEU A 156 7.19 24.40 -19.32
CA LEU A 156 7.05 24.89 -17.94
C LEU A 156 7.51 26.34 -17.81
N LEU A 157 8.63 26.73 -18.44
CA LEU A 157 9.10 28.11 -18.46
C LEU A 157 8.15 29.03 -19.22
N LEU A 158 7.55 28.57 -20.33
CA LEU A 158 6.55 29.33 -21.09
C LEU A 158 5.29 29.55 -20.25
N LEU A 159 4.80 28.52 -19.56
CA LEU A 159 3.65 28.63 -18.67
C LEU A 159 3.94 29.59 -17.50
N ALA A 160 5.14 29.51 -16.90
CA ALA A 160 5.56 30.43 -15.84
C ALA A 160 5.69 31.88 -16.35
N LEU A 161 6.16 32.06 -17.59
CA LEU A 161 6.20 33.36 -18.26
C LEU A 161 4.79 33.95 -18.40
N ILE A 162 3.84 33.15 -18.88
CA ILE A 162 2.45 33.56 -19.07
C ILE A 162 1.81 33.90 -17.72
N ALA A 163 1.84 32.98 -16.76
CA ALA A 163 1.25 33.17 -15.44
C ALA A 163 1.85 34.38 -14.70
N GLY A 164 3.18 34.50 -14.71
CA GLY A 164 3.90 35.62 -14.12
C GLY A 164 3.54 36.96 -14.76
N THR A 165 3.42 37.01 -16.09
CA THR A 165 3.01 38.22 -16.81
C THR A 165 1.57 38.61 -16.49
N ILE A 166 0.64 37.64 -16.44
CA ILE A 166 -0.77 37.90 -16.10
C ILE A 166 -0.88 38.43 -14.67
N VAL A 167 -0.20 37.80 -13.70
CA VAL A 167 -0.16 38.28 -12.31
C VAL A 167 0.41 39.68 -12.25
N TRP A 168 1.51 39.94 -12.95
CA TRP A 168 2.08 41.27 -13.04
C TRP A 168 1.08 42.29 -13.60
N LEU A 169 0.31 41.97 -14.64
CA LEU A 169 -0.70 42.90 -15.20
C LEU A 169 -1.73 43.35 -14.16
N PHE A 170 -2.19 42.44 -13.29
CA PHE A 170 -3.10 42.79 -12.20
C PHE A 170 -2.41 43.55 -11.06
N GLU A 171 -1.16 43.19 -10.74
CA GLU A 171 -0.43 43.73 -9.60
C GLU A 171 0.35 45.03 -9.90
N ALA A 172 0.66 45.32 -11.17
CA ALA A 172 1.56 46.40 -11.59
C ALA A 172 1.15 47.77 -11.04
N ARG A 173 -0.16 48.03 -10.96
CA ARG A 173 -0.72 49.31 -10.47
C ARG A 173 -1.02 49.31 -8.99
N ARG A 174 -1.40 48.16 -8.42
CA ARG A 174 -1.96 48.07 -7.05
C ARG A 174 -0.99 47.51 -6.01
N ASN A 175 0.12 46.92 -6.46
CA ASN A 175 1.17 46.38 -5.60
C ASN A 175 2.57 46.70 -6.15
N PRO A 176 2.89 47.99 -6.39
CA PRO A 176 4.18 48.40 -6.96
C PRO A 176 5.37 48.08 -6.05
N LYS A 177 5.15 47.86 -4.74
CA LYS A 177 6.20 47.46 -3.81
C LYS A 177 6.80 46.08 -4.13
N MET A 178 5.99 45.15 -4.63
CA MET A 178 6.42 43.76 -4.93
C MET A 178 6.54 43.49 -6.44
N PHE A 179 5.80 44.21 -7.28
CA PHE A 179 5.71 44.00 -8.73
C PHE A 179 5.97 45.28 -9.56
N GLY A 180 6.59 46.30 -8.97
CA GLY A 180 6.90 47.57 -9.63
C GLY A 180 8.25 47.60 -10.36
N GLY A 181 8.78 48.80 -10.61
CA GLY A 181 10.07 48.99 -11.28
C GLY A 181 10.02 49.11 -12.81
N GLY A 182 8.84 49.42 -13.37
CA GLY A 182 8.61 49.49 -14.81
C GLY A 182 8.25 48.14 -15.43
N THR A 183 7.90 48.13 -16.73
CA THR A 183 7.38 46.94 -17.42
C THR A 183 8.34 45.75 -17.37
N VAL A 184 9.62 45.96 -17.70
CA VAL A 184 10.62 44.88 -17.78
C VAL A 184 10.89 44.25 -16.42
N ARG A 185 11.13 45.07 -15.38
CA ARG A 185 11.41 44.57 -14.02
C ARG A 185 10.17 43.95 -13.38
N GLY A 186 9.01 44.55 -13.58
CA GLY A 186 7.76 44.05 -13.04
C GLY A 186 7.35 42.69 -13.61
N VAL A 187 7.48 42.50 -14.93
CA VAL A 187 7.29 41.18 -15.56
C VAL A 187 8.31 40.18 -15.00
N GLY A 188 9.58 40.57 -14.85
CA GLY A 188 10.61 39.73 -14.20
C GLY A 188 10.23 39.30 -12.77
N HIS A 189 9.63 40.20 -11.99
CA HIS A 189 9.12 39.88 -10.65
C HIS A 189 7.93 38.90 -10.69
N GLY A 190 7.05 39.03 -11.68
CA GLY A 190 5.97 38.08 -11.93
C GLY A 190 6.48 36.68 -12.30
N ILE A 191 7.45 36.60 -13.21
CA ILE A 191 8.08 35.33 -13.63
C ILE A 191 8.79 34.67 -12.45
N TRP A 192 9.57 35.43 -11.69
CA TRP A 192 10.23 34.94 -10.47
C TRP A 192 9.23 34.32 -9.51
N TRP A 193 8.12 35.01 -9.24
CA TRP A 193 7.05 34.48 -8.39
C TRP A 193 6.46 33.18 -8.95
N ALA A 194 6.19 33.12 -10.26
CA ALA A 194 5.63 31.93 -10.91
C ALA A 194 6.57 30.73 -10.81
N ILE A 195 7.88 30.91 -11.05
CA ILE A 195 8.89 29.85 -10.96
C ILE A 195 9.04 29.34 -9.53
N VAL A 196 9.16 30.24 -8.54
CA VAL A 196 9.30 29.87 -7.12
C VAL A 196 8.06 29.12 -6.60
N THR A 197 6.89 29.42 -7.15
CA THR A 197 5.64 28.71 -6.83
C THR A 197 5.60 27.34 -7.53
N LEU A 198 6.00 27.27 -8.79
CA LEU A 198 6.07 26.03 -9.57
C LEU A 198 7.03 25.01 -8.95
N THR A 199 8.18 25.47 -8.46
CA THR A 199 9.15 24.63 -7.77
C THR A 199 8.79 24.37 -6.32
N THR A 200 7.64 24.87 -5.84
CA THR A 200 7.16 24.74 -4.46
C THR A 200 8.09 25.31 -3.38
N VAL A 201 9.11 26.10 -3.78
CA VAL A 201 10.08 26.71 -2.85
C VAL A 201 9.41 27.78 -1.99
N GLY A 202 8.53 28.59 -2.59
CA GLY A 202 7.63 29.46 -1.83
C GLY A 202 8.29 30.45 -0.88
N TYR A 203 9.33 31.19 -1.31
CA TYR A 203 10.03 32.17 -0.46
C TYR A 203 9.14 33.23 0.21
N GLY A 204 7.94 33.47 -0.33
CA GLY A 204 7.00 34.46 0.19
C GLY A 204 7.44 35.92 -0.01
N ASP A 205 8.51 36.15 -0.76
CA ASP A 205 9.07 37.47 -1.06
C ASP A 205 8.13 38.30 -1.96
N LYS A 206 7.29 37.63 -2.75
CA LYS A 206 6.28 38.24 -3.62
C LYS A 206 4.95 37.53 -3.45
N ALA A 207 3.88 38.31 -3.29
CA ALA A 207 2.54 37.79 -3.14
C ALA A 207 1.51 38.74 -3.80
N PRO A 208 0.63 38.22 -4.68
CA PRO A 208 -0.45 39.01 -5.27
C PRO A 208 -1.44 39.49 -4.20
N LYS A 209 -1.80 40.78 -4.26
CA LYS A 209 -2.73 41.42 -3.32
C LYS A 209 -4.09 41.70 -3.94
N THR A 210 -4.15 41.86 -5.25
CA THR A 210 -5.40 42.11 -5.95
C THR A 210 -6.24 40.84 -6.04
N LEU A 211 -7.56 41.01 -6.15
CA LEU A 211 -8.47 39.88 -6.34
C LEU A 211 -8.12 39.09 -7.61
N GLY A 212 -7.88 39.79 -8.73
CA GLY A 212 -7.48 39.17 -10.00
C GLY A 212 -6.15 38.41 -9.91
N GLY A 213 -5.12 39.04 -9.34
CA GLY A 213 -3.82 38.40 -9.13
C GLY A 213 -3.90 37.17 -8.23
N ARG A 214 -4.74 37.21 -7.19
CA ARG A 214 -4.99 36.05 -6.31
C ARG A 214 -5.72 34.92 -7.03
N MET A 215 -6.68 35.23 -7.90
CA MET A 215 -7.36 34.18 -8.66
C MET A 215 -6.41 33.44 -9.60
N VAL A 216 -5.55 34.18 -10.29
CA VAL A 216 -4.52 33.59 -11.15
C VAL A 216 -3.52 32.79 -10.33
N ALA A 217 -3.16 33.28 -9.14
CA ALA A 217 -2.28 32.56 -8.22
C ALA A 217 -2.86 31.22 -7.77
N LEU A 218 -4.16 31.16 -7.45
CA LEU A 218 -4.82 29.91 -7.10
C LEU A 218 -4.77 28.91 -8.25
N ILE A 219 -5.12 29.33 -9.47
CA ILE A 219 -5.07 28.46 -10.66
C ILE A 219 -3.65 27.95 -10.88
N TRP A 220 -2.64 28.82 -10.77
CA TRP A 220 -1.24 28.44 -10.92
C TRP A 220 -0.80 27.41 -9.87
N MET A 221 -1.14 27.64 -8.60
CA MET A 221 -0.82 26.72 -7.51
C MET A 221 -1.43 25.34 -7.73
N PHE A 222 -2.70 25.27 -8.14
CA PHE A 222 -3.35 23.99 -8.48
C PHE A 222 -2.70 23.30 -9.67
N ALA A 223 -2.34 24.05 -10.71
CA ALA A 223 -1.68 23.49 -11.88
C ALA A 223 -0.26 23.00 -11.58
N SER A 224 0.45 23.64 -10.65
CA SER A 224 1.80 23.26 -10.23
C SER A 224 1.85 22.18 -9.15
N SER A 225 0.85 22.12 -8.27
CA SER A 225 0.74 21.06 -7.29
C SER A 225 0.36 19.80 -8.04
N ASP A 226 1.23 18.79 -8.01
CA ASP A 226 0.97 17.47 -8.56
C ASP A 226 -0.29 16.87 -7.91
N SER A 227 -1.47 17.19 -8.45
CA SER A 227 -2.69 16.44 -8.20
C SER A 227 -2.55 15.17 -9.01
N GLY A 228 -1.70 14.28 -8.48
CA GLY A 228 -1.37 13.01 -9.08
C GLY A 228 -2.65 12.27 -9.40
N VAL A 229 -3.02 12.25 -10.67
CA VAL A 229 -3.90 11.22 -11.21
C VAL A 229 -3.08 9.94 -11.14
N ARG A 230 -3.07 9.34 -9.95
CA ARG A 230 -2.64 7.96 -9.74
C ARG A 230 -3.66 7.10 -10.47
N PHE A 231 -3.43 6.86 -11.75
CA PHE A 231 -4.00 5.71 -12.41
C PHE A 231 -3.43 4.48 -11.71
N ARG A 232 -4.17 4.01 -10.70
CA ARG A 232 -4.07 2.63 -10.24
C ARG A 232 -4.66 1.79 -11.36
N VAL A 233 -3.79 1.07 -12.06
CA VAL A 233 -4.17 -0.13 -12.80
C VAL A 233 -4.01 -1.30 -11.85
#